data_AF-A0AA41ME59-F1
#
_entry.id   AF-A0AA41ME59-F1
#
_cell.length_a   1.000
_cell.length_b   1.000
_cell.length_c   1.000
_cell.angle_alpha   90.00
_cell.angle_beta   90.00
_cell.angle_gamma   90.00
#
_symmetry.space_group_name_H-M   'P 1'
#
loop_
_entity.id
_entity.type
_entity.pdbx_description
1 polymer ?
#
loop_
_entity_poly.entity_id
_entity_poly.type
_entity_poly.pdbx_seq_one_letter_code
_entity_poly.pdbx_strand_id
1 'polypeptide(L)'
;MVWSTEEAPDCGRGVVITDNWPGYDLNLFTYPQHCYGDLKYVLIPQGIIVDRIERLAKDIMKDIGYCDIMVLCVLQGGYKCCADVLEHLKNIS
;
A
#
# COMPACT_ATOMS: atom_id res chain seq x y z
N MET A 1 -19.70 -5.76 33.56
CA MET A 1 -19.86 -4.97 32.32
C MET A 1 -18.49 -4.39 31.99
N VAL A 2 -17.75 -5.05 31.09
CA VAL A 2 -16.50 -4.51 30.55
C VAL A 2 -16.92 -3.52 29.48
N TRP A 3 -16.75 -2.23 29.76
CA TRP A 3 -16.82 -1.19 28.76
C TRP A 3 -15.50 -1.26 28.01
N SER A 4 -15.47 -1.90 26.84
CA SER A 4 -14.35 -1.74 25.93
C SER A 4 -14.42 -0.31 25.41
N THR A 5 -13.49 0.53 25.85
CA THR A 5 -13.25 1.83 25.24
C THR A 5 -12.77 1.56 23.82
N GLU A 6 -13.60 1.79 22.80
CA GLU A 6 -13.14 1.81 21.42
C GLU A 6 -12.24 3.04 21.26
N GLU A 7 -10.95 2.86 21.50
CA GLU A 7 -9.94 3.84 21.12
C GLU A 7 -9.96 4.01 19.60
N ALA A 8 -9.90 5.26 19.13
CA ALA A 8 -9.88 5.55 17.71
C ALA A 8 -8.70 4.83 17.05
N PRO A 9 -8.89 4.24 15.85
CA PRO A 9 -7.83 3.50 15.18
C PRO A 9 -6.65 4.43 14.85
N ASP A 10 -5.44 4.00 15.24
CA ASP A 10 -4.19 4.71 14.92
C ASP A 10 -3.94 4.68 13.40
N CYS A 11 -4.00 5.86 12.78
CA CYS A 11 -3.79 6.02 11.34
C CYS A 11 -2.33 5.77 10.92
N GLY A 12 -1.37 5.80 11.86
CA GLY A 12 0.03 5.48 11.62
C GLY A 12 0.27 4.00 11.27
N ARG A 13 -0.65 3.11 11.64
CA ARG A 13 -0.55 1.67 11.35
C ARG A 13 -0.85 1.29 9.90
N GLY A 14 -1.38 2.23 9.11
CA GLY A 14 -1.80 1.97 7.73
C GLY A 14 -3.03 1.07 7.64
N VAL A 15 -3.17 0.36 6.52
CA VAL A 15 -4.27 -0.59 6.32
C VAL A 15 -3.98 -1.87 7.11
N VAL A 16 -4.81 -2.15 8.11
CA VAL A 16 -4.63 -3.32 8.99
C VAL A 16 -5.25 -4.55 8.32
N ILE A 17 -4.41 -5.52 7.95
CA ILE A 17 -4.82 -6.85 7.50
C ILE A 17 -4.70 -7.79 8.69
N THR A 18 -5.81 -8.37 9.12
CA THR A 18 -5.85 -9.30 10.27
C THR A 18 -5.32 -10.68 9.89
N ASP A 19 -4.78 -11.44 10.85
CA ASP A 19 -4.25 -12.79 10.62
C ASP A 19 -5.27 -13.78 10.03
N ASN A 20 -6.56 -13.57 10.31
CA ASN A 20 -7.66 -14.40 9.80
C ASN A 20 -8.13 -13.98 8.39
N TRP A 21 -7.44 -13.05 7.72
CA TRP A 21 -7.82 -12.60 6.39
C TRP A 21 -7.59 -13.72 5.36
N PRO A 22 -8.64 -14.18 4.65
CA PRO A 22 -8.52 -15.32 3.75
C PRO A 22 -7.82 -14.99 2.42
N GLY A 23 -7.60 -13.70 2.12
CA GLY A 23 -7.15 -13.26 0.80
C GLY A 23 -8.27 -13.31 -0.25
N TYR A 24 -7.95 -12.88 -1.47
CA TYR A 24 -8.85 -12.99 -2.62
C TYR A 24 -8.49 -14.19 -3.49
N ASP A 25 -9.50 -14.81 -4.09
CA ASP A 25 -9.32 -15.89 -5.07
C ASP A 25 -8.59 -15.37 -6.32
N LEU A 26 -7.56 -16.11 -6.76
CA LEU A 26 -6.76 -15.81 -7.94
C LEU A 26 -7.59 -15.77 -9.22
N ASN A 27 -8.66 -16.56 -9.30
CA ASN A 27 -9.52 -16.65 -10.49
C ASN A 27 -10.31 -15.35 -10.76
N LEU A 28 -10.36 -14.44 -9.78
CA LEU A 28 -11.01 -13.13 -9.92
C LEU A 28 -10.08 -12.06 -10.50
N PHE A 29 -8.78 -12.36 -10.68
CA PHE A 29 -7.77 -11.40 -11.12
C PHE A 29 -6.96 -11.94 -12.29
N THR A 30 -6.34 -11.01 -13.03
CA THR A 30 -5.33 -11.34 -14.02
C THR A 30 -3.94 -11.33 -13.37
N TYR A 31 -3.14 -12.35 -13.63
CA TYR A 31 -1.78 -12.46 -13.13
C TYR A 31 -0.89 -13.22 -14.13
N PRO A 32 0.44 -13.17 -14.01
CA PRO A 32 1.35 -13.77 -14.98
C PRO A 32 1.12 -15.27 -15.15
N GLN A 33 0.97 -15.71 -16.40
CA GLN A 33 0.58 -17.08 -16.71
C GLN A 33 1.62 -18.13 -16.28
N HIS A 34 2.90 -17.75 -16.24
CA HIS A 34 3.96 -18.66 -15.81
C HIS A 34 3.93 -18.95 -14.29
N CYS A 35 3.06 -18.28 -13.53
CA CYS A 35 2.85 -18.52 -12.10
C CYS A 35 1.55 -19.29 -11.80
N TYR A 36 0.85 -19.81 -12.82
CA TYR A 36 -0.36 -20.61 -12.60
C TYR A 36 -0.03 -21.85 -11.76
N GLY A 37 -0.72 -22.00 -10.63
CA GLY A 37 -0.52 -23.11 -9.69
C GLY A 37 0.53 -22.87 -8.60
N ASP A 38 1.36 -21.82 -8.73
CA ASP A 38 2.41 -21.50 -7.76
C ASP A 38 1.93 -20.52 -6.66
N LEU A 39 0.77 -19.90 -6.86
CA LEU A 39 0.19 -18.91 -5.96
C LEU A 39 -1.04 -19.50 -5.24
N LYS A 40 -1.24 -19.10 -3.98
CA LYS A 40 -2.37 -19.57 -3.16
C LYS A 40 -3.59 -18.64 -3.22
N TYR A 41 -3.38 -17.34 -3.06
CA TYR A 41 -4.40 -16.30 -3.06
C TYR A 41 -3.73 -14.93 -3.28
N VAL A 42 -4.52 -13.91 -3.62
CA VAL A 42 -4.06 -12.51 -3.66
C VAL A 42 -4.23 -11.89 -2.27
N LEU A 43 -3.14 -11.51 -1.60
CA LEU A 43 -3.23 -10.85 -0.30
C LEU A 43 -3.73 -9.40 -0.43
N ILE A 44 -3.11 -8.65 -1.33
CA ILE A 44 -3.42 -7.24 -1.61
C ILE A 44 -3.45 -7.05 -3.13
N PRO A 45 -4.61 -6.74 -3.73
CA PRO A 45 -4.72 -6.40 -5.14
C PRO A 45 -3.94 -5.14 -5.50
N GLN A 46 -3.43 -5.07 -6.73
CA GLN A 46 -2.65 -3.93 -7.21
C GLN A 46 -3.40 -2.59 -7.05
N GLY A 47 -4.71 -2.55 -7.30
CA GLY A 47 -5.52 -1.34 -7.14
C GLY A 47 -5.48 -0.77 -5.72
N ILE A 48 -5.63 -1.63 -4.71
CA ILE A 48 -5.58 -1.22 -3.29
C ILE A 48 -4.20 -0.66 -2.92
N ILE A 49 -3.13 -1.23 -3.50
CA ILE A 49 -1.76 -0.72 -3.31
C ILE A 49 -1.65 0.70 -3.87
N VAL A 50 -2.12 0.92 -5.10
CA VAL A 50 -2.07 2.24 -5.75
C VAL A 50 -2.89 3.27 -4.97
N ASP A 51 -4.13 2.93 -4.56
CA ASP A 51 -4.98 3.81 -3.75
C ASP A 51 -4.30 4.20 -2.43
N ARG A 52 -3.61 3.25 -1.79
CA ARG A 52 -2.89 3.54 -0.54
C ARG A 52 -1.64 4.38 -0.78
N ILE A 53 -0.92 4.15 -1.88
CA ILE A 53 0.24 4.94 -2.28
C ILE A 53 -0.19 6.39 -2.57
N GLU A 54 -1.32 6.61 -3.24
CA GLU A 54 -1.83 7.96 -3.49
C GLU A 54 -2.05 8.72 -2.17
N ARG A 55 -2.69 8.07 -1.19
CA ARG A 55 -2.88 8.66 0.13
C ARG A 55 -1.55 8.91 0.83
N LEU A 56 -0.61 7.97 0.77
CA LEU A 56 0.71 8.12 1.36
C LEU A 56 1.47 9.30 0.75
N ALA A 57 1.40 9.50 -0.57
CA ALA A 57 2.01 10.63 -1.25
C ALA A 57 1.44 11.97 -0.77
N LYS A 58 0.11 12.06 -0.56
CA LYS A 58 -0.53 13.25 0.03
C LYS A 58 -0.05 13.51 1.46
N ASP A 59 0.11 12.47 2.25
CA ASP A 59 0.59 12.58 3.63
C ASP A 59 2.07 13.07 3.65
N ILE A 60 2.93 12.52 2.77
CA ILE A 60 4.33 12.99 2.60
C ILE A 60 4.38 14.46 2.18
N MET A 61 3.60 14.86 1.17
CA MET A 61 3.58 16.25 0.70
C MET A 61 3.08 17.23 1.76
N LYS A 62 2.13 16.79 2.59
CA LYS A 62 1.64 17.60 3.71
C LYS A 62 2.73 17.83 4.76
N ASP A 63 3.55 16.82 5.03
CA ASP A 63 4.52 16.87 6.13
C ASP A 63 5.85 17.52 5.72
N ILE A 64 6.34 17.27 4.49
CA ILE A 64 7.66 17.73 4.02
C ILE A 64 7.67 18.40 2.64
N GLY A 65 6.51 18.63 2.02
CA GLY A 65 6.41 19.15 0.64
C GLY A 65 6.90 20.58 0.42
N TYR A 66 7.22 21.32 1.48
CA TYR A 66 7.77 22.68 1.40
C TYR A 66 9.31 22.72 1.28
N CYS A 67 9.98 21.56 1.29
CA CYS A 67 11.43 21.44 1.18
C CYS A 67 11.80 20.62 -0.06
N ASP A 68 13.06 20.74 -0.51
CA ASP A 68 13.60 19.84 -1.53
C ASP A 68 13.60 18.39 -1.01
N ILE A 69 12.91 17.50 -1.71
CA ILE A 69 12.78 16.09 -1.34
C ILE A 69 13.81 15.25 -2.11
N MET A 70 14.68 14.54 -1.39
CA MET A 70 15.51 13.47 -1.94
C MET A 70 14.84 12.12 -1.67
N VAL A 71 14.62 11.32 -2.71
CA VAL A 71 14.08 9.96 -2.59
C VAL A 71 15.19 8.92 -2.73
N LEU A 72 15.37 8.11 -1.70
CA LEU A 72 16.30 6.98 -1.70
C LEU A 72 15.53 5.66 -1.81
N CYS A 73 15.60 5.03 -2.98
CA CYS A 73 14.97 3.73 -3.23
C CYS A 73 15.86 2.59 -2.75
N VAL A 74 15.34 1.76 -1.84
CA VAL A 74 16.01 0.51 -1.42
C VAL A 74 15.66 -0.60 -2.42
N LEU A 75 16.65 -0.96 -3.22
CA LEU A 75 16.55 -2.00 -4.24
C LEU A 75 16.73 -3.41 -3.64
N GLN A 76 16.24 -4.48 -4.30
CA GLN A 76 15.58 -4.52 -5.61
C GLN A 76 14.06 -4.37 -5.51
N GLY A 77 13.43 -4.97 -4.49
CA GLY A 77 11.97 -5.05 -4.36
C GLY A 77 11.24 -3.72 -4.18
N GLY A 78 11.93 -2.65 -3.75
CA GLY A 78 11.33 -1.33 -3.56
C GLY A 78 11.06 -0.55 -4.85
N TYR A 79 11.57 -1.01 -6.00
CA TYR A 79 11.55 -0.22 -7.24
C TYR A 79 10.14 0.22 -7.66
N LYS A 80 9.16 -0.70 -7.62
CA LYS A 80 7.78 -0.44 -8.07
C LYS A 80 7.07 0.51 -7.12
N CYS A 81 7.11 0.23 -5.82
CA CYS A 81 6.54 1.11 -4.79
C CYS A 81 7.14 2.52 -4.85
N CYS A 82 8.47 2.63 -4.96
CA CYS A 82 9.14 3.92 -5.06
C CYS A 82 8.76 4.68 -6.34
N ALA A 83 8.65 3.99 -7.48
CA ALA A 83 8.23 4.61 -8.73
C ALA A 83 6.79 5.13 -8.65
N ASP A 84 5.87 4.31 -8.13
CA ASP A 84 4.46 4.67 -7.97
C ASP A 84 4.31 5.86 -6.99
N VAL A 85 5.02 5.84 -5.85
CA VAL A 85 5.05 6.99 -4.91
C VAL A 85 5.57 8.26 -5.60
N LEU A 86 6.69 8.17 -6.34
CA LEU A 86 7.28 9.31 -7.06
C LEU A 86 6.32 9.87 -8.12
N GLU A 87 5.59 9.03 -8.83
CA GLU A 87 4.58 9.45 -9.79
C GLU A 87 3.46 10.23 -9.12
N HIS A 88 2.94 9.73 -8.00
CA HIS A 88 1.91 10.44 -7.24
C HIS A 88 2.42 11.74 -6.62
N LEU A 89 3.65 11.80 -6.11
CA LEU A 89 4.25 13.05 -5.61
C LEU A 89 4.33 14.13 -6.71
N LYS A 90 4.74 13.75 -7.93
CA LYS A 90 4.79 14.67 -9.09
C LYS A 90 3.41 15.19 -9.49
N ASN A 91 2.37 14.37 -9.34
CA ASN A 91 1.00 14.74 -9.70
C ASN A 91 0.31 15.62 -8.65
N ILE A 92 0.89 15.76 -7.45
CA ILE A 92 0.38 16.63 -6.37
C ILE A 92 1.05 18.02 -6.42
N SER A 93 2.28 18.09 -6.97
CA SER A 93 3.05 19.32 -7.12
C SER A 93 2.50 20.29 -8.18
#